data_AF-A0A379WVU4-F1
#
_entry.id   AF-A0A379WVU4-F1
#
_cell.length_a   1.000
_cell.length_b   1.000
_cell.length_c   1.000
_cell.angle_alpha   90.00
_cell.angle_beta   90.00
_cell.angle_gamma   90.00
#
_symmetry.space_group_name_H-M   'P 1'
#
loop_
_entity.id
_entity.type
_entity.pdbx_description
1 polymer ?
#
loop_
_entity_poly.entity_id
_entity_poly.type
_entity_poly.pdbx_seq_one_letter_code
_entity_poly.pdbx_strand_id
1 'polypeptide(L)' 'MQRSDKGYIPVSGHLQRQLALMPEFHRPEMPDFTSMNMPR' A
#
# COMPACT_ATOMS: atom_id res chain seq x y z
N MET A 1 -2.35 6.61 6.04
CA MET A 1 -3.16 7.71 6.57
C MET A 1 -4.20 8.08 5.52
N GLN A 2 -5.46 8.18 5.88
CA GLN A 2 -6.53 8.60 4.97
C GLN A 2 -7.03 9.99 5.36
N ARG A 3 -7.29 10.84 4.37
CA ARG A 3 -7.89 12.17 4.61
C ARG A 3 -9.37 12.02 4.97
N SER A 4 -9.81 12.78 5.95
CA SER A 4 -11.20 12.95 6.42
C SER A 4 -11.50 14.45 6.56
N ASP A 5 -12.77 14.80 6.75
CA ASP A 5 -13.23 16.18 7.03
C ASP A 5 -12.56 16.79 8.27
N LYS A 6 -12.06 15.96 9.20
CA LYS A 6 -11.42 16.39 10.44
C LYS A 6 -9.90 16.17 10.49
N GLY A 7 -9.24 15.95 9.35
CA GLY A 7 -7.79 15.74 9.27
C GLY A 7 -7.41 14.35 8.74
N TYR A 8 -6.27 13.81 9.18
CA TYR A 8 -5.80 12.49 8.73
C TYR A 8 -6.04 11.42 9.78
N ILE A 9 -6.62 10.31 9.37
CA ILE A 9 -6.88 9.15 10.24
C ILE A 9 -5.98 7.97 9.88
N PRO A 10 -5.48 7.21 10.88
CA PRO A 10 -4.83 5.93 10.61
C PRO A 10 -5.89 4.94 10.13
N VAL A 11 -5.66 4.34 8.96
CA VAL A 11 -6.51 3.30 8.39
C VAL A 11 -5.61 2.15 7.99
N SER A 12 -5.83 0.99 8.61
CA SER A 12 -5.04 -0.21 8.33
C SER A 12 -5.16 -0.60 6.86
N GLY A 13 -4.02 -0.97 6.26
CA GLY A 13 -3.94 -1.34 4.85
C GLY A 13 -4.30 -0.22 3.85
N HIS A 14 -4.45 1.04 4.27
CA HIS A 14 -4.76 2.13 3.33
C HIS A 14 -3.60 2.40 2.37
N LEU A 15 -2.37 2.48 2.89
CA LEU A 15 -1.18 2.69 2.07
C LEU A 15 -0.95 1.51 1.11
N GLN A 16 -1.08 0.28 1.60
CA GLN A 16 -0.95 -0.92 0.77
C GLN A 16 -1.95 -0.92 -0.39
N ARG A 17 -3.21 -0.59 -0.12
CA ARG A 17 -4.24 -0.48 -1.17
C ARG A 17 -3.93 0.63 -2.18
N GLN A 18 -3.40 1.76 -1.74
CA GLN A 18 -3.03 2.84 -2.65
C GLN A 18 -1.89 2.43 -3.58
N LEU A 19 -0.82 1.84 -3.03
CA LEU A 19 0.31 1.35 -3.81
C LEU A 19 -0.13 0.24 -4.78
N ALA A 20 -1.04 -0.65 -4.37
CA ALA A 20 -1.58 -1.69 -5.24
C ALA A 20 -2.37 -1.15 -6.44
N LEU A 21 -2.87 0.09 -6.39
CA LEU A 21 -3.59 0.73 -7.50
C LEU A 21 -2.67 1.58 -8.41
N MET A 22 -1.38 1.70 -8.06
CA MET A 22 -0.42 2.53 -8.78
C MET A 22 0.44 1.65 -9.70
N PRO A 23 0.21 1.64 -11.03
CA PRO A 23 0.88 0.74 -11.97
C PRO A 23 2.41 0.94 -12.03
N GLU A 24 2.91 2.12 -11.67
CA GLU A 24 4.33 2.38 -11.52
C GLU A 24 5.00 1.52 -10.42
N PHE A 25 4.21 1.00 -9.47
CA PHE A 25 4.66 0.07 -8.43
C PHE A 25 4.56 -1.41 -8.81
N HIS A 26 4.07 -1.74 -10.01
CA HIS A 26 3.95 -3.12 -10.52
C HIS A 26 4.88 -3.39 -11.70
N ARG A 27 5.92 -2.57 -11.87
CA ARG A 27 6.88 -2.73 -12.95
C ARG A 27 7.79 -3.93 -12.70
N PRO A 28 8.19 -4.67 -13.74
CA PRO A 28 9.08 -5.82 -13.60
C PRO A 28 10.45 -5.44 -13.02
N GLU A 29 10.87 -4.17 -13.14
CA GLU A 29 12.10 -3.67 -12.52
C GLU A 29 11.92 -3.30 -11.03
N MET A 30 10.68 -3.16 -10.52
CA MET A 30 10.43 -2.88 -9.11
C MET A 30 10.39 -4.19 -8.33
N PRO A 31 11.08 -4.30 -7.18
CA PRO A 31 10.99 -5.50 -6.34
C PRO A 31 9.55 -5.71 -5.87
N ASP A 32 9.12 -6.97 -5.76
CA ASP A 32 7.83 -7.31 -5.17
C ASP A 32 7.71 -6.70 -3.77
N PHE A 33 6.74 -5.79 -3.61
CA PHE A 33 6.39 -5.24 -2.30
C PHE A 33 5.64 -6.31 -1.50
N THR A 34 6.38 -7.28 -0.96
CA THR A 34 5.81 -8.32 -0.12
C THR A 34 5.46 -7.70 1.24
N SER A 35 4.18 -7.42 1.48
CA SER A 35 3.64 -7.38 2.83
C SER A 35 3.88 -8.77 3.43
N MET A 36 4.93 -8.90 4.24
CA MET A 36 5.44 -10.13 4.85
C MET A 36 4.32 -11.11 5.27
N ASN A 37 3.92 -11.97 4.34
CA ASN A 37 3.29 -13.25 4.61
C ASN A 37 4.20 -14.28 3.96
N MET A 38 5.34 -14.52 4.61
CA MET A 38 6.12 -15.74 4.43
C MET A 38 5.19 -16.91 4.78
N PRO A 39 4.77 -17.79 3.85
CA PRO A 39 4.56 -19.17 4.26
C PRO A 39 5.95 -19.75 4.56
N ARG A 40 6.05 -20.48 5.66
CA ARG A 40 7.28 -21.18 6.06
C ARG A 40 7.84 -22.06 4.95
#